data_AF-A0A1J3FZM4-F1
#
_entry.id   AF-A0A1J3FZM4-F1
#
_cell.length_a   1.000
_cell.length_b   1.000
_cell.length_c   1.000
_cell.angle_alpha   90.00
_cell.angle_beta   90.00
_cell.angle_gamma   90.00
#
_symmetry.space_group_name_H-M   'P 1'
#
loop_
_entity.id
_entity.type
_entity.pdbx_description
1 polymer ?
#
loop_
_entity_poly.entity_id
_entity_poly.type
_entity_poly.pdbx_seq_one_letter_code
_entity_poly.pdbx_strand_id
1 'polypeptide(L)'
;MPVTEYQRSFGRSFLNLRRDSVHSVDSATVPGGGSNELTEMEAELDSFQRKVAERFIDLNASNSEDLLSLEWVSKLLDSFLCCQEEFRAIVYNHRSLITKPPMGRLIADYFERSVKALDVCNAIRDGVEQIRQWQKLIEIVICAFNGSGGGKRPLGEGQFRRAKKTLIELAIGMLDDKGSSSSSDSQQHRNRSFGRNKEHLHHRSIGHFRSLSWSVSRSWSASKQLQAIGNNVATPRASDVAASNGLAVPVYTMTSVLLFVMWALVAAIPCQDRGLAVHFNVPRSFQWGGSLMSLHDRIIEESKKRERKNSCGLLREIDQIERSSRVMSELADSVQFPLTEDKEVEVRERVEELGKLHDGLKIGLDPFERKVREVFHRIVRSRTEGLDSIGKLPQ
;
A
#
# COMPACT_ATOMS: atom_id res chain seq x y z
N MET A 1 -19.26 -50.81 7.49
CA MET A 1 -18.31 -50.75 6.37
C MET A 1 -19.01 -51.40 5.19
N PRO A 2 -19.55 -50.61 4.25
CA PRO A 2 -18.73 -50.10 3.16
C PRO A 2 -18.99 -48.62 2.79
N VAL A 3 -18.14 -48.17 1.86
CA VAL A 3 -18.02 -46.88 1.17
C VAL A 3 -19.34 -46.41 0.56
N THR A 4 -19.70 -45.14 0.76
CA THR A 4 -20.64 -44.42 -0.11
C THR A 4 -19.97 -43.18 -0.67
N GLU A 5 -19.60 -43.29 -1.95
CA GLU A 5 -19.45 -42.17 -2.87
C GLU A 5 -20.69 -41.28 -2.80
N TYR A 6 -20.50 -39.98 -2.54
CA TYR A 6 -21.50 -38.96 -2.89
C TYR A 6 -20.94 -38.07 -3.99
N GLN A 7 -21.41 -38.40 -5.18
CA GLN A 7 -21.28 -37.72 -6.46
C GLN A 7 -21.68 -36.23 -6.33
N ARG A 8 -20.72 -35.33 -6.56
CA ARG A 8 -20.98 -33.89 -6.71
C ARG A 8 -21.79 -33.66 -7.97
N SER A 9 -23.07 -33.33 -7.80
CA SER A 9 -23.93 -32.82 -8.87
C SER A 9 -23.47 -31.42 -9.27
N PHE A 10 -23.05 -31.28 -10.53
CA PHE A 10 -22.80 -30.01 -11.22
C PHE A 10 -24.14 -29.33 -11.53
N GLY A 11 -24.56 -28.38 -10.69
CA GLY A 11 -25.64 -27.44 -11.02
C GLY A 11 -25.11 -26.22 -11.76
N ARG A 12 -25.32 -26.17 -13.08
CA ARG A 12 -25.08 -24.98 -13.92
C ARG A 12 -26.28 -24.02 -13.86
N SER A 13 -25.93 -22.73 -13.82
CA SER A 13 -26.51 -21.59 -14.55
C SER A 13 -28.03 -21.49 -14.73
N PHE A 14 -28.65 -20.56 -13.99
CA PHE A 14 -29.76 -19.75 -14.51
C PHE A 14 -29.68 -18.36 -13.86
N LEU A 15 -29.50 -17.33 -14.69
CA LEU A 15 -30.09 -15.97 -14.62
C LEU A 15 -29.39 -15.09 -15.67
N ASN A 16 -29.59 -15.43 -16.95
CA ASN A 16 -29.46 -14.46 -18.04
C ASN A 16 -30.79 -13.71 -18.11
N LEU A 17 -30.83 -12.50 -17.54
CA LEU A 17 -31.96 -11.59 -17.72
C LEU A 17 -31.87 -10.97 -19.12
N ARG A 18 -32.46 -11.69 -20.09
CA ARG A 18 -32.71 -11.21 -21.45
C ARG A 18 -33.75 -10.09 -21.36
N ARG A 19 -33.32 -8.84 -21.53
CA ARG A 19 -34.18 -7.74 -21.99
C ARG A 19 -34.54 -8.04 -23.44
N ASP A 20 -35.72 -8.59 -23.70
CA ASP A 20 -36.29 -8.57 -25.04
C ASP A 20 -37.03 -7.24 -25.21
N SER A 21 -36.52 -6.47 -26.17
CA SER A 21 -37.13 -5.30 -26.78
C SER A 21 -38.32 -5.75 -27.64
N VAL A 22 -39.50 -5.20 -27.39
CA VAL A 22 -40.61 -5.21 -28.37
C VAL A 22 -41.20 -3.80 -28.41
N HIS A 23 -40.97 -3.14 -29.54
CA HIS A 23 -41.63 -1.90 -29.93
C HIS A 23 -43.14 -2.10 -30.04
N SER A 24 -43.93 -1.19 -29.48
CA SER A 24 -45.24 -0.83 -30.02
C SER A 24 -45.54 0.65 -29.75
N VAL A 25 -46.21 1.23 -30.73
CA VAL A 25 -46.19 2.63 -31.16
C VAL A 25 -47.25 3.49 -30.45
N ASP A 26 -46.96 4.78 -30.36
CA ASP A 26 -47.84 5.95 -30.20
C ASP A 26 -48.57 6.22 -28.87
N SER A 27 -48.11 7.28 -28.20
CA SER A 27 -48.96 8.42 -27.80
C SER A 27 -48.12 9.68 -27.47
N ALA A 28 -48.13 10.61 -28.42
CA ALA A 28 -48.21 12.07 -28.26
C ALA A 28 -47.35 12.80 -27.19
N THR A 29 -46.31 13.48 -27.70
CA THR A 29 -45.90 14.86 -27.39
C THR A 29 -45.88 15.35 -25.94
N VAL A 30 -44.69 15.28 -25.32
CA VAL A 30 -44.14 16.33 -24.44
C VAL A 30 -42.65 16.48 -24.79
N PRO A 31 -42.10 17.68 -25.05
CA PRO A 31 -40.66 17.84 -25.21
C PRO A 31 -40.01 17.86 -23.82
N GLY A 32 -39.69 16.69 -23.28
CA GLY A 32 -39.07 16.52 -21.97
C GLY A 32 -37.68 15.90 -22.07
N GLY A 33 -36.62 16.70 -21.88
CA GLY A 33 -35.22 16.26 -21.92
C GLY A 33 -34.80 15.26 -20.82
N GLY A 34 -35.69 14.90 -19.89
CA GLY A 34 -35.34 14.12 -18.70
C GLY A 34 -35.09 12.62 -18.92
N SER A 35 -35.65 12.01 -19.97
CA SER A 35 -35.44 10.56 -20.21
C SER A 35 -34.05 10.27 -20.81
N ASN A 36 -33.54 11.20 -21.64
CA ASN A 36 -32.24 11.05 -22.28
C ASN A 36 -31.09 11.28 -21.28
N GLU A 37 -31.20 12.27 -20.39
CA GLU A 37 -30.22 12.56 -19.34
C GLU A 37 -30.08 11.42 -18.31
N LEU A 38 -31.20 10.80 -17.91
CA LEU A 38 -31.15 9.64 -17.01
C LEU A 38 -30.49 8.42 -17.66
N THR A 39 -30.76 8.19 -18.95
CA THR A 39 -30.15 7.08 -19.71
C THR A 39 -28.65 7.29 -19.90
N GLU A 40 -28.22 8.54 -20.15
CA GLU A 40 -26.79 8.90 -20.25
C GLU A 40 -26.07 8.73 -18.92
N MET A 41 -26.68 9.16 -17.81
CA MET A 41 -26.14 8.96 -16.47
C MET A 41 -26.00 7.46 -16.15
N GLU A 42 -27.01 6.64 -16.40
CA GLU A 42 -26.93 5.18 -16.18
C GLU A 42 -25.77 4.56 -16.97
N ALA A 43 -25.55 4.98 -18.22
CA ALA A 43 -24.43 4.53 -19.05
C ALA A 43 -23.06 4.97 -18.51
N GLU A 44 -22.95 6.21 -18.02
CA GLU A 44 -21.73 6.71 -17.35
C GLU A 44 -21.42 5.90 -16.09
N LEU A 45 -22.43 5.64 -15.26
CA LEU A 45 -22.28 4.86 -14.02
C LEU A 45 -21.87 3.41 -14.32
N ASP A 46 -22.49 2.75 -15.31
CA ASP A 46 -22.10 1.40 -15.72
C ASP A 46 -20.68 1.36 -16.31
N SER A 47 -20.33 2.36 -17.12
CA SER A 47 -18.96 2.47 -17.66
C SER A 47 -17.93 2.60 -16.52
N PHE A 48 -18.22 3.37 -15.48
CA PHE A 48 -17.33 3.49 -14.33
C PHE A 48 -17.15 2.13 -13.61
N GLN A 49 -18.24 1.42 -13.34
CA GLN A 49 -18.18 0.10 -12.69
C GLN A 49 -17.35 -0.91 -13.50
N ARG A 50 -17.52 -0.90 -14.84
CA ARG A 50 -16.78 -1.78 -15.75
C ARG A 50 -15.29 -1.49 -15.74
N LYS A 51 -14.90 -0.22 -15.84
CA LYS A 51 -13.48 0.18 -15.82
C LYS A 51 -12.80 -0.12 -14.48
N VAL A 52 -13.52 0.03 -13.36
CA VAL A 52 -13.02 -0.43 -12.05
C VAL A 52 -12.79 -1.95 -12.09
N ALA A 53 -13.71 -2.71 -12.67
CA ALA A 53 -13.57 -4.17 -12.78
C ALA A 53 -12.36 -4.58 -13.63
N GLU A 54 -12.19 -3.98 -14.82
CA GLU A 54 -11.07 -4.19 -15.72
C GLU A 54 -9.73 -3.95 -15.01
N ARG A 55 -9.58 -2.82 -14.32
CA ARG A 55 -8.35 -2.49 -13.56
C ARG A 55 -8.01 -3.53 -12.49
N PHE A 56 -9.02 -4.05 -11.78
CA PHE A 56 -8.80 -5.08 -10.76
C PHE A 56 -8.58 -6.47 -11.35
N ILE A 57 -9.10 -6.75 -12.55
CA ILE A 57 -8.78 -7.97 -13.31
C ILE A 57 -7.33 -7.92 -13.78
N ASP A 58 -6.86 -6.79 -14.30
CA ASP A 58 -5.47 -6.61 -14.73
C ASP A 58 -4.48 -6.77 -13.57
N LEU A 59 -4.83 -6.22 -12.39
CA LEU A 59 -4.04 -6.43 -11.17
C LEU A 59 -3.98 -7.91 -10.74
N ASN A 60 -5.04 -8.68 -10.98
CA ASN A 60 -5.08 -10.12 -10.72
C ASN A 60 -4.26 -10.94 -11.72
N ALA A 61 -4.07 -10.44 -12.95
CA ALA A 61 -3.29 -11.14 -13.98
C ALA A 61 -1.79 -11.27 -13.61
N SER A 62 -1.33 -10.50 -12.63
CA SER A 62 0.02 -10.65 -12.08
C SER A 62 0.19 -12.03 -11.44
N ASN A 63 1.32 -12.68 -11.71
CA ASN A 63 1.69 -13.97 -11.13
C ASN A 63 1.84 -13.87 -9.59
N SER A 64 2.01 -15.01 -8.91
CA SER A 64 2.18 -15.02 -7.44
C SER A 64 3.48 -14.38 -6.98
N GLU A 65 4.53 -14.44 -7.80
CA GLU A 65 5.87 -13.94 -7.48
C GLU A 65 5.96 -12.40 -7.53
N ASP A 66 5.15 -11.76 -8.37
CA ASP A 66 5.12 -10.30 -8.55
C ASP A 66 4.13 -9.62 -7.59
N LEU A 67 3.25 -10.39 -6.93
CA LEU A 67 2.28 -9.88 -5.97
C LEU A 67 3.00 -9.14 -4.83
N LEU A 68 2.54 -7.92 -4.52
CA LEU A 68 3.17 -7.04 -3.51
C LEU A 68 4.64 -6.72 -3.78
N SER A 69 5.10 -6.74 -5.04
CA SER A 69 6.32 -6.05 -5.45
C SER A 69 6.12 -4.53 -5.52
N LEU A 70 7.20 -3.74 -5.49
CA LEU A 70 7.13 -2.29 -5.72
C LEU A 70 6.40 -1.94 -7.02
N GLU A 71 6.60 -2.73 -8.08
CA GLU A 71 5.90 -2.56 -9.36
C GLU A 71 4.40 -2.82 -9.23
N TRP A 72 4.01 -3.93 -8.61
CA TRP A 72 2.60 -4.28 -8.43
C TRP A 72 1.86 -3.26 -7.57
N VAL A 73 2.45 -2.84 -6.44
CA VAL A 73 1.84 -1.82 -5.59
C VAL A 73 1.76 -0.49 -6.34
N SER A 74 2.76 -0.14 -7.15
CA SER A 74 2.72 1.04 -8.01
C SER A 74 1.59 0.99 -9.04
N LYS A 75 1.30 -0.18 -9.62
CA LYS A 75 0.15 -0.39 -10.52
C LYS A 75 -1.19 -0.28 -9.76
N LEU A 76 -1.25 -0.78 -8.53
CA LEU A 76 -2.44 -0.61 -7.68
C LEU A 76 -2.74 0.87 -7.42
N LEU A 77 -1.72 1.69 -7.15
CA LEU A 77 -1.88 3.13 -6.97
C LEU A 77 -2.32 3.85 -8.26
N ASP A 78 -1.82 3.44 -9.42
CA ASP A 78 -2.28 3.99 -10.71
C ASP A 78 -3.75 3.67 -10.95
N SER A 79 -4.15 2.42 -10.71
CA SER A 79 -5.55 1.99 -10.82
C SER A 79 -6.44 2.80 -9.87
N PHE A 80 -5.98 3.05 -8.64
CA PHE A 80 -6.68 3.92 -7.70
C PHE A 80 -6.84 5.35 -8.22
N LEU A 81 -5.76 5.97 -8.70
CA LEU A 81 -5.76 7.33 -9.22
C LEU A 81 -6.68 7.47 -10.44
N CYS A 82 -6.70 6.48 -11.34
CA CYS A 82 -7.61 6.44 -12.48
C CYS A 82 -9.07 6.35 -12.02
N CYS A 83 -9.39 5.43 -11.10
CA CYS A 83 -10.74 5.32 -10.55
C CYS A 83 -11.18 6.60 -9.83
N GLN A 84 -10.25 7.25 -9.12
CA GLN A 84 -10.49 8.49 -8.42
C GLN A 84 -10.84 9.62 -9.39
N GLU A 85 -10.14 9.74 -10.52
CA GLU A 85 -10.44 10.78 -11.50
C GLU A 85 -11.80 10.61 -12.16
N GLU A 86 -12.16 9.37 -12.51
CA GLU A 86 -13.48 9.07 -13.08
C GLU A 86 -14.60 9.34 -12.07
N PHE A 87 -14.40 8.95 -10.81
CA PHE A 87 -15.34 9.27 -9.74
C PHE A 87 -15.45 10.78 -9.51
N ARG A 88 -14.33 11.51 -9.58
CA ARG A 88 -14.34 12.98 -9.47
C ARG A 88 -15.18 13.61 -10.58
N ALA A 89 -15.10 13.09 -11.81
CA ALA A 89 -15.93 13.54 -12.92
C ALA A 89 -17.42 13.27 -12.66
N ILE A 90 -17.80 12.08 -12.19
CA ILE A 90 -19.19 11.76 -11.80
C ILE A 90 -19.69 12.74 -10.73
N VAL A 91 -18.86 13.01 -9.70
CA VAL A 91 -19.23 13.92 -8.61
C VAL A 91 -19.45 15.34 -9.11
N TYR A 92 -18.64 15.77 -10.08
CA TYR A 92 -18.74 17.09 -10.69
C TYR A 92 -19.97 17.21 -11.60
N ASN A 93 -20.17 16.23 -12.51
CA ASN A 93 -21.25 16.21 -13.49
C ASN A 93 -22.63 16.18 -12.82
N HIS A 94 -22.77 15.42 -11.73
CA HIS A 94 -24.04 15.21 -11.02
C HIS A 94 -24.13 15.97 -9.70
N ARG A 95 -23.38 17.07 -9.56
CA ARG A 95 -23.24 17.83 -8.31
C ARG A 95 -24.58 18.24 -7.69
N SER A 96 -25.56 18.64 -8.50
CA SER A 96 -26.88 19.11 -8.04
C SER A 96 -27.69 18.01 -7.33
N LEU A 97 -27.49 16.75 -7.71
CA LEU A 97 -28.10 15.58 -7.09
C LEU A 97 -27.31 15.17 -5.85
N ILE A 98 -25.97 15.29 -5.89
CA ILE A 98 -25.08 14.89 -4.81
C ILE A 98 -25.21 15.79 -3.58
N THR A 99 -25.47 17.08 -3.76
CA THR A 99 -25.67 18.00 -2.62
C THR A 99 -26.97 17.76 -1.86
N LYS A 100 -27.92 17.01 -2.43
CA LYS A 100 -29.22 16.73 -1.81
C LYS A 100 -29.17 15.43 -0.97
N PRO A 101 -29.96 15.30 0.10
CA PRO A 101 -30.14 14.03 0.79
C PRO A 101 -30.74 12.95 -0.15
N PRO A 102 -30.34 11.66 -0.03
CA PRO A 102 -29.39 11.10 0.95
C PRO A 102 -27.91 11.20 0.51
N MET A 103 -27.64 11.62 -0.73
CA MET A 103 -26.29 11.61 -1.31
C MET A 103 -25.30 12.53 -0.61
N GLY A 104 -25.75 13.70 -0.13
CA GLY A 104 -24.88 14.66 0.56
C GLY A 104 -24.19 14.07 1.79
N ARG A 105 -24.87 13.15 2.49
CA ARG A 105 -24.27 12.41 3.61
C ARG A 105 -23.27 11.37 3.13
N LEU A 106 -23.63 10.56 2.13
CA LEU A 106 -22.76 9.49 1.61
C LEU A 106 -21.42 10.05 1.09
N ILE A 107 -21.47 11.18 0.38
CA ILE A 107 -20.26 11.82 -0.13
C ILE A 107 -19.43 12.47 0.98
N ALA A 108 -20.07 13.09 1.98
CA ALA A 108 -19.39 13.65 3.15
C ALA A 108 -18.66 12.55 3.94
N ASP A 109 -19.34 11.43 4.20
CA ASP A 109 -18.76 10.29 4.90
C ASP A 109 -17.60 9.68 4.08
N TYR A 110 -17.67 9.67 2.74
CA TYR A 110 -16.53 9.28 1.89
C TYR A 110 -15.34 10.22 2.08
N PHE A 111 -15.56 11.54 2.05
CA PHE A 111 -14.48 12.50 2.24
C PHE A 111 -13.88 12.45 3.63
N GLU A 112 -14.67 12.17 4.68
CA GLU A 112 -14.14 11.95 6.02
C GLU A 112 -13.21 10.73 6.07
N ARG A 113 -13.61 9.61 5.45
CA ARG A 113 -12.74 8.42 5.31
C ARG A 113 -11.48 8.73 4.50
N SER A 114 -11.58 9.55 3.47
CA SER A 114 -10.44 9.97 2.66
C SER A 114 -9.40 10.75 3.48
N VAL A 115 -9.81 11.49 4.52
CA VAL A 115 -8.86 12.13 5.45
C VAL A 115 -8.08 11.08 6.25
N LYS A 116 -8.74 10.02 6.72
CA LYS A 116 -8.06 8.92 7.41
C LYS A 116 -7.04 8.21 6.51
N ALA A 117 -7.34 8.12 5.21
CA ALA A 117 -6.38 7.60 4.23
C ALA A 117 -5.12 8.48 4.08
N LEU A 118 -5.20 9.79 4.35
CA LEU A 118 -4.01 10.66 4.36
C LEU A 118 -3.05 10.29 5.50
N ASP A 119 -3.59 9.92 6.67
CA ASP A 119 -2.78 9.43 7.80
C ASP A 119 -2.05 8.14 7.43
N VAL A 120 -2.71 7.24 6.68
CA VAL A 120 -2.07 6.04 6.14
C VAL A 120 -0.95 6.42 5.16
N CYS A 121 -1.18 7.32 4.21
CA CYS A 121 -0.15 7.77 3.27
C CYS A 121 1.11 8.32 3.97
N ASN A 122 0.93 9.06 5.08
CA ASN A 122 2.04 9.54 5.90
C ASN A 122 2.85 8.40 6.52
N ALA A 123 2.18 7.41 7.13
CA ALA A 123 2.85 6.26 7.70
C ALA A 123 3.56 5.41 6.65
N ILE A 124 2.99 5.28 5.46
CA ILE A 124 3.61 4.57 4.33
C ILE A 124 4.88 5.26 3.88
N ARG A 125 4.90 6.59 3.81
CA ARG A 125 6.12 7.35 3.50
C ARG A 125 7.21 7.09 4.55
N ASP A 126 6.85 7.07 5.84
CA ASP A 126 7.81 6.79 6.92
C ASP A 126 8.34 5.35 6.82
N GLY A 127 7.48 4.37 6.48
CA GLY A 127 7.90 3.00 6.18
C GLY A 127 8.81 2.89 4.95
N VAL A 128 8.59 3.70 3.91
CA VAL A 128 9.51 3.80 2.76
C VAL A 128 10.89 4.33 3.20
N GLU A 129 10.95 5.32 4.09
CA GLU A 129 12.22 5.80 4.65
C GLU A 129 12.93 4.72 5.47
N GLN A 130 12.19 3.88 6.19
CA GLN A 130 12.77 2.71 6.88
C GLN A 130 13.42 1.74 5.88
N ILE A 131 12.77 1.45 4.75
CA ILE A 131 13.35 0.61 3.69
C ILE A 131 14.62 1.26 3.10
N ARG A 132 14.65 2.59 2.93
CA ARG A 132 15.86 3.31 2.48
C ARG A 132 17.00 3.22 3.50
N GLN A 133 16.70 3.19 4.80
CA GLN A 133 17.73 2.97 5.81
C GLN A 133 18.33 1.57 5.70
N TRP A 134 17.51 0.55 5.47
CA TRP A 134 18.00 -0.81 5.20
C TRP A 134 18.83 -0.88 3.92
N GLN A 135 18.41 -0.17 2.86
CA GLN A 135 19.18 -0.05 1.64
C GLN A 135 20.58 0.54 1.88
N LYS A 136 20.71 1.58 2.72
CA LYS A 136 22.02 2.16 3.10
C LYS A 136 22.90 1.15 3.85
N LEU A 137 22.31 0.33 4.73
CA LEU A 137 23.06 -0.72 5.45
C LEU A 137 23.55 -1.80 4.48
N ILE A 138 22.73 -2.20 3.51
CA ILE A 138 23.12 -3.09 2.42
C ILE A 138 24.29 -2.49 1.61
N GLU A 139 24.23 -1.21 1.26
CA GLU A 139 25.32 -0.51 0.55
C GLU A 139 26.64 -0.56 1.33
N ILE A 140 26.60 -0.37 2.66
CA ILE A 140 27.78 -0.49 3.52
C ILE A 140 28.34 -1.91 3.51
N VAL A 141 27.49 -2.95 3.53
CA VAL A 141 27.93 -4.35 3.42
C VAL A 141 28.64 -4.58 2.07
N ILE A 142 28.06 -4.12 0.97
CA ILE A 142 28.65 -4.21 -0.37
C ILE A 142 30.01 -3.50 -0.41
N CYS A 143 30.10 -2.28 0.12
CA CYS A 143 31.34 -1.50 0.19
C CYS A 143 32.42 -2.17 1.05
N ALA A 144 32.04 -2.88 2.12
CA ALA A 144 32.99 -3.59 2.97
C ALA A 144 33.74 -4.69 2.20
N PHE A 145 33.06 -5.38 1.28
CA PHE A 145 33.63 -6.42 0.43
C PHE A 145 34.30 -5.86 -0.84
N ASN A 146 33.77 -4.78 -1.42
CA ASN A 146 34.25 -4.16 -2.67
C ASN A 146 35.36 -3.11 -2.48
N GLY A 147 36.05 -3.10 -1.34
CA GLY A 147 36.96 -2.03 -0.90
C GLY A 147 37.78 -1.31 -2.00
N SER A 148 37.80 0.02 -1.90
CA SER A 148 38.41 1.02 -2.81
C SER A 148 39.75 0.62 -3.44
N GLY A 149 39.69 0.01 -4.62
CA GLY A 149 40.84 -0.24 -5.49
C GLY A 149 40.53 -1.43 -6.37
N GLY A 150 40.18 -1.17 -7.64
CA GLY A 150 39.72 -2.14 -8.66
C GLY A 150 40.72 -3.22 -9.05
N GLY A 151 41.30 -3.92 -8.07
CA GLY A 151 42.13 -5.10 -8.23
C GLY A 151 41.66 -6.19 -7.27
N LYS A 152 41.80 -7.44 -7.71
CA LYS A 152 41.52 -8.68 -6.98
C LYS A 152 42.38 -8.81 -5.71
N ARG A 153 42.20 -7.95 -4.71
CA ARG A 153 42.80 -8.15 -3.40
C ARG A 153 42.03 -9.29 -2.71
N PRO A 154 42.74 -10.24 -2.08
CA PRO A 154 42.10 -11.33 -1.35
C PRO A 154 41.25 -10.76 -0.21
N LEU A 155 40.10 -11.39 0.05
CA LEU A 155 39.20 -10.92 1.09
C LEU A 155 39.82 -11.17 2.48
N GLY A 156 39.89 -10.13 3.30
CA GLY A 156 40.52 -10.19 4.62
C GLY A 156 39.51 -10.19 5.77
N GLU A 157 39.94 -10.70 6.93
CA GLU A 157 39.12 -10.79 8.16
C GLU A 157 38.47 -9.44 8.56
N GLY A 158 39.20 -8.33 8.36
CA GLY A 158 38.66 -7.00 8.65
C GLY A 158 37.44 -6.62 7.81
N GLN A 159 37.30 -7.12 6.57
CA GLN A 159 36.12 -6.87 5.73
C GLN A 159 34.91 -7.61 6.29
N PHE A 160 35.07 -8.89 6.64
CA PHE A 160 34.03 -9.71 7.24
C PHE A 160 33.55 -9.15 8.58
N ARG A 161 34.46 -8.71 9.45
CA ARG A 161 34.07 -8.08 10.74
C ARG A 161 33.21 -6.83 10.54
N ARG A 162 33.52 -5.99 9.54
CA ARG A 162 32.72 -4.79 9.21
C ARG A 162 31.36 -5.15 8.61
N ALA A 163 31.33 -6.08 7.66
CA ALA A 163 30.10 -6.56 7.04
C ALA A 163 29.18 -7.19 8.10
N LYS A 164 29.70 -8.07 8.95
CA LYS A 164 28.97 -8.71 10.05
C LYS A 164 28.36 -7.69 11.02
N LYS A 165 29.11 -6.67 11.43
CA LYS A 165 28.57 -5.60 12.28
C LYS A 165 27.34 -4.95 11.63
N THR A 166 27.45 -4.61 10.36
CA THR A 166 26.38 -3.93 9.60
C THR A 166 25.17 -4.84 9.36
N LEU A 167 25.40 -6.14 9.10
CA LEU A 167 24.34 -7.14 8.97
C LEU A 167 23.56 -7.33 10.28
N ILE A 168 24.24 -7.29 11.42
CA ILE A 168 23.58 -7.30 12.74
C ILE A 168 22.74 -6.04 12.93
N GLU A 169 23.26 -4.86 12.58
CA GLU A 169 22.51 -3.59 12.62
C GLU A 169 21.26 -3.65 11.71
N LEU A 170 21.38 -4.24 10.51
CA LEU A 170 20.27 -4.46 9.58
C LEU A 170 19.22 -5.41 10.17
N ALA A 171 19.65 -6.55 10.71
CA ALA A 171 18.75 -7.52 11.31
C ALA A 171 17.97 -6.92 12.50
N ILE A 172 18.63 -6.14 13.36
CA ILE A 172 17.98 -5.42 14.46
C ILE A 172 16.97 -4.42 13.90
N GLY A 173 17.35 -3.61 12.91
CA GLY A 173 16.47 -2.60 12.31
C GLY A 173 15.26 -3.18 11.57
N MET A 174 15.30 -4.45 11.15
CA MET A 174 14.16 -5.17 10.56
C MET A 174 13.26 -5.84 11.59
N LEU A 175 13.77 -6.14 12.79
CA LEU A 175 13.02 -6.75 13.90
C LEU A 175 12.33 -5.72 14.80
N ASP A 176 12.85 -4.49 14.86
CA ASP A 176 12.26 -3.43 15.67
C ASP A 176 10.90 -2.97 15.08
N ASP A 177 9.82 -3.59 15.55
CA ASP A 177 8.45 -3.04 15.57
C ASP A 177 8.31 -1.93 16.65
N LYS A 178 9.43 -1.48 17.22
CA LYS A 178 9.47 -0.71 18.44
C LYS A 178 9.09 0.75 18.19
N GLY A 179 7.83 1.04 18.50
CA GLY A 179 7.38 2.36 18.93
C GLY A 179 8.35 2.94 19.96
N SER A 180 8.47 4.27 19.97
CA SER A 180 9.37 5.10 20.77
C SER A 180 9.17 5.01 22.29
N SER A 181 9.15 3.80 22.85
CA SER A 181 8.73 3.46 24.20
C SER A 181 9.71 2.47 24.83
N SER A 182 10.94 2.93 25.05
CA SER A 182 11.76 2.68 26.25
C SER A 182 13.22 3.03 25.93
N SER A 183 13.68 4.11 26.59
CA SER A 183 15.09 4.35 26.93
C SER A 183 16.09 4.23 25.78
N SER A 184 16.20 5.31 25.01
CA SER A 184 17.47 5.75 24.45
C SER A 184 18.45 6.09 25.58
N ASP A 185 18.95 5.06 26.25
CA ASP A 185 20.13 5.13 27.10
C ASP A 185 20.96 3.86 26.88
N SER A 186 21.47 3.73 25.67
CA SER A 186 22.70 2.98 25.38
C SER A 186 23.05 3.16 23.91
N GLN A 187 24.32 3.46 23.67
CA GLN A 187 24.97 3.59 22.36
C GLN A 187 24.80 4.92 21.63
N GLN A 188 25.11 6.01 22.36
CA GLN A 188 26.03 6.98 21.76
C GLN A 188 27.34 6.25 21.42
N HIS A 189 27.52 5.89 20.15
CA HIS A 189 28.84 5.64 19.61
C HIS A 189 29.66 6.90 19.82
N ARG A 190 30.48 6.88 20.87
CA ARG A 190 31.47 7.90 21.18
C ARG A 190 32.45 7.99 20.01
N ASN A 191 32.30 9.03 19.19
CA ASN A 191 33.39 9.50 18.34
C ASN A 191 34.54 9.96 19.25
N ARG A 192 35.61 9.15 19.32
CA ARG A 192 36.90 9.55 19.86
C ARG A 192 37.57 10.49 18.86
N SER A 193 37.39 11.79 19.03
CA SER A 193 38.31 12.80 18.47
C SER A 193 39.14 13.39 19.60
N PHE A 194 40.46 13.39 19.40
CA PHE A 194 41.44 14.07 20.25
C PHE A 194 41.13 15.57 20.35
N GLY A 195 41.10 16.11 21.56
CA GLY A 195 41.00 17.55 21.81
C GLY A 195 40.99 17.86 23.30
N ARG A 196 42.12 18.34 23.83
CA ARG A 196 42.24 18.93 25.17
C ARG A 196 41.60 20.32 25.16
N ASN A 197 40.60 20.57 26.00
CA ASN A 197 40.62 21.73 26.92
C ASN A 197 39.46 21.70 27.92
N LYS A 198 39.79 22.07 29.17
CA LYS A 198 38.85 22.44 30.23
C LYS A 198 38.32 23.83 29.92
N GLU A 199 37.02 24.05 30.11
CA GLU A 199 36.48 25.10 31.00
C GLU A 199 34.94 25.07 31.00
N HIS A 200 34.38 25.39 32.16
CA HIS A 200 32.96 25.42 32.46
C HIS A 200 32.25 26.63 31.80
N LEU A 201 30.92 26.50 31.70
CA LEU A 201 29.88 27.53 31.62
C LEU A 201 29.19 27.79 30.26
N HIS A 202 27.85 27.77 30.39
CA HIS A 202 26.79 28.19 29.47
C HIS A 202 26.45 27.27 28.28
N HIS A 203 25.52 26.38 28.59
CA HIS A 203 24.65 25.66 27.66
C HIS A 203 23.84 26.66 26.81
N ARG A 204 24.38 27.09 25.67
CA ARG A 204 23.58 27.59 24.54
C ARG A 204 23.20 26.38 23.70
N SER A 205 21.95 25.96 23.79
CA SER A 205 21.36 24.97 22.88
C SER A 205 21.39 25.56 21.46
N ILE A 206 22.37 25.10 20.68
CA ILE A 206 22.45 25.38 19.26
C ILE A 206 21.37 24.56 18.57
N GLY A 207 20.36 25.30 18.10
CA GLY A 207 19.52 24.99 16.96
C GLY A 207 19.02 23.55 16.87
N HIS A 208 17.85 23.31 17.45
CA HIS A 208 16.92 22.36 16.84
C HIS A 208 16.74 22.77 15.38
N PHE A 209 17.38 22.06 14.46
CA PHE A 209 16.91 22.03 13.08
C PHE A 209 15.46 21.55 13.18
N ARG A 210 14.53 22.49 13.00
CA ARG A 210 13.14 22.20 12.67
C ARG A 210 13.17 21.51 11.31
N SER A 211 13.49 20.22 11.29
CA SER A 211 12.88 19.37 10.29
C SER A 211 11.39 19.48 10.57
N LEU A 212 10.59 19.77 9.54
CA LEU A 212 9.15 19.56 9.58
C LEU A 212 8.95 18.04 9.68
N SER A 213 9.23 17.49 10.85
CA SER A 213 9.06 16.08 11.14
C SER A 213 7.58 15.83 11.14
N TRP A 214 7.09 15.39 9.99
CA TRP A 214 5.80 14.73 9.77
C TRP A 214 5.77 13.36 10.47
N SER A 215 6.32 13.28 11.69
CA SER A 215 6.33 12.09 12.50
C SER A 215 4.92 11.80 12.95
N VAL A 216 4.46 10.59 12.70
CA VAL A 216 3.15 10.12 13.14
C VAL A 216 3.12 10.06 14.69
N SER A 217 2.00 10.46 15.29
CA SER A 217 1.81 10.47 16.75
C SER A 217 2.05 9.08 17.36
N ARG A 218 2.58 9.04 18.59
CA ARG A 218 2.75 7.82 19.40
C ARG A 218 1.45 7.02 19.63
N SER A 219 0.29 7.63 19.39
CA SER A 219 -1.04 7.01 19.50
C SER A 219 -1.57 6.42 18.19
N TRP A 220 -0.81 6.48 17.09
CA TRP A 220 -1.25 6.00 15.79
C TRP A 220 -1.19 4.47 15.68
N SER A 221 -2.07 3.93 14.87
CA SER A 221 -2.19 2.51 14.59
C SER A 221 -2.79 2.34 13.21
N ALA A 222 -2.14 1.56 12.36
CA ALA A 222 -2.63 1.29 11.01
C ALA A 222 -3.99 0.57 11.07
N SER A 223 -4.14 -0.42 11.95
CA SER A 223 -5.37 -1.18 12.15
C SER A 223 -6.55 -0.27 12.53
N LYS A 224 -6.35 0.69 13.45
CA LYS A 224 -7.39 1.67 13.82
C LYS A 224 -7.77 2.60 12.67
N GLN A 225 -6.80 3.03 11.86
CA GLN A 225 -7.09 3.87 10.69
C GLN A 225 -7.87 3.09 9.63
N LEU A 226 -7.47 1.85 9.35
CA LEU A 226 -8.20 0.99 8.42
C LEU A 226 -9.60 0.66 8.92
N GLN A 227 -9.76 0.41 10.22
CA GLN A 227 -11.07 0.23 10.83
C GLN A 227 -11.91 1.50 10.70
N ALA A 228 -11.35 2.69 10.93
CA ALA A 228 -12.07 3.95 10.77
C ALA A 228 -12.52 4.19 9.31
N ILE A 229 -11.71 3.79 8.33
CA ILE A 229 -12.09 3.84 6.91
C ILE A 229 -13.21 2.84 6.62
N GLY A 230 -13.09 1.60 7.11
CA GLY A 230 -14.05 0.52 6.86
C GLY A 230 -15.31 0.54 7.71
N ASN A 231 -15.37 1.37 8.76
CA ASN A 231 -16.49 1.39 9.68
C ASN A 231 -17.76 1.89 8.98
N ASN A 232 -18.87 1.17 9.21
CA ASN A 232 -20.19 1.47 8.64
C ASN A 232 -20.21 1.59 7.11
N VAL A 233 -19.31 0.89 6.40
CA VAL A 233 -19.38 0.78 4.93
C VAL A 233 -20.43 -0.28 4.59
N ALA A 234 -21.67 0.17 4.38
CA ALA A 234 -22.79 -0.70 4.03
C ALA A 234 -22.98 -0.77 2.51
N THR A 235 -23.25 -1.97 2.00
CA THR A 235 -23.69 -2.17 0.62
C THR A 235 -25.00 -1.40 0.37
N PRO A 236 -25.08 -0.56 -0.69
CA PRO A 236 -26.31 0.13 -1.06
C PRO A 236 -27.44 -0.87 -1.31
N ARG A 237 -28.59 -0.69 -0.65
CA ARG A 237 -29.78 -1.51 -0.90
C ARG A 237 -30.48 -1.02 -2.16
N ALA A 238 -31.31 -1.86 -2.78
CA ALA A 238 -32.08 -1.48 -3.97
C ALA A 238 -32.90 -0.19 -3.76
N SER A 239 -33.44 0.03 -2.56
CA SER A 239 -34.13 1.27 -2.18
C SER A 239 -33.21 2.49 -2.19
N ASP A 240 -31.97 2.35 -1.71
CA ASP A 240 -30.99 3.43 -1.61
C ASP A 240 -30.46 3.79 -3.01
N VAL A 241 -30.31 2.78 -3.88
CA VAL A 241 -29.96 2.95 -5.30
C VAL A 241 -31.06 3.70 -6.05
N ALA A 242 -32.32 3.28 -5.89
CA ALA A 242 -33.45 3.98 -6.51
C ALA A 242 -33.60 5.42 -6.02
N ALA A 243 -33.45 5.66 -4.71
CA ALA A 243 -33.54 7.00 -4.12
C ALA A 243 -32.38 7.94 -4.49
N SER A 244 -31.27 7.41 -4.98
CA SER A 244 -30.08 8.18 -5.38
C SER A 244 -29.87 8.23 -6.90
N ASN A 245 -30.83 7.75 -7.70
CA ASN A 245 -30.67 7.57 -9.14
C ASN A 245 -29.38 6.80 -9.51
N GLY A 246 -29.01 5.81 -8.69
CA GLY A 246 -27.80 5.01 -8.90
C GLY A 246 -26.50 5.59 -8.31
N LEU A 247 -26.45 6.87 -7.95
CA LEU A 247 -25.23 7.55 -7.51
C LEU A 247 -24.62 6.99 -6.20
N ALA A 248 -25.42 6.31 -5.37
CA ALA A 248 -24.89 5.62 -4.19
C ALA A 248 -23.89 4.50 -4.54
N VAL A 249 -24.02 3.88 -5.72
CA VAL A 249 -23.15 2.77 -6.15
C VAL A 249 -21.71 3.25 -6.39
N PRO A 250 -21.42 4.29 -7.20
CA PRO A 250 -20.07 4.83 -7.33
C PRO A 250 -19.40 5.24 -6.01
N VAL A 251 -20.16 5.84 -5.07
CA VAL A 251 -19.61 6.22 -3.76
C VAL A 251 -19.21 4.99 -2.96
N TYR A 252 -20.05 3.95 -2.94
CA TYR A 252 -19.71 2.69 -2.30
C TYR A 252 -18.50 2.01 -2.95
N THR A 253 -18.45 1.98 -4.29
CA THR A 253 -17.31 1.45 -5.05
C THR A 253 -16.02 2.16 -4.67
N MET A 254 -15.98 3.50 -4.71
CA MET A 254 -14.77 4.24 -4.37
C MET A 254 -14.40 4.16 -2.91
N THR A 255 -15.37 4.04 -1.99
CA THR A 255 -15.10 3.79 -0.58
C THR A 255 -14.42 2.44 -0.38
N SER A 256 -14.90 1.41 -1.09
CA SER A 256 -14.37 0.05 -1.01
C SER A 256 -12.98 -0.05 -1.63
N VAL A 257 -12.77 0.60 -2.78
CA VAL A 257 -11.47 0.69 -3.46
C VAL A 257 -10.47 1.48 -2.60
N LEU A 258 -10.87 2.60 -1.99
CA LEU A 258 -10.03 3.36 -1.06
C LEU A 258 -9.59 2.48 0.11
N LEU A 259 -10.53 1.79 0.77
CA LEU A 259 -10.23 0.89 1.89
C LEU A 259 -9.24 -0.20 1.47
N PHE A 260 -9.49 -0.85 0.33
CA PHE A 260 -8.63 -1.91 -0.19
C PHE A 260 -7.21 -1.43 -0.47
N VAL A 261 -7.07 -0.28 -1.13
CA VAL A 261 -5.76 0.29 -1.48
C VAL A 261 -4.97 0.67 -0.23
N MET A 262 -5.62 1.32 0.75
CA MET A 262 -4.96 1.67 2.01
C MET A 262 -4.58 0.42 2.81
N TRP A 263 -5.45 -0.60 2.83
CA TRP A 263 -5.16 -1.88 3.49
C TRP A 263 -3.99 -2.61 2.82
N ALA A 264 -3.95 -2.67 1.49
CA ALA A 264 -2.86 -3.32 0.75
C ALA A 264 -1.53 -2.59 0.94
N LEU A 265 -1.54 -1.25 1.02
CA LEU A 265 -0.35 -0.46 1.37
C LEU A 265 0.17 -0.79 2.77
N VAL A 266 -0.73 -0.82 3.77
CA VAL A 266 -0.40 -1.20 5.16
C VAL A 266 0.12 -2.64 5.23
N ALA A 267 -0.40 -3.54 4.41
CA ALA A 267 0.09 -4.91 4.34
C ALA A 267 1.51 -4.98 3.74
N ALA A 268 1.76 -4.26 2.65
CA ALA A 268 3.03 -4.27 1.95
C ALA A 268 4.16 -3.61 2.76
N ILE A 269 3.95 -2.39 3.24
CA ILE A 269 5.00 -1.51 3.77
C ILE A 269 5.07 -1.59 5.30
N PRO A 270 6.27 -1.50 5.91
CA PRO A 270 6.41 -1.47 7.36
C PRO A 270 5.63 -0.33 7.98
N CYS A 271 4.77 -0.68 8.94
CA CYS A 271 4.04 0.30 9.73
C CYS A 271 3.59 -0.29 11.07
N GLN A 272 3.33 0.60 12.02
CA GLN A 272 2.93 0.22 13.37
C GLN A 272 1.50 -0.36 13.41
N ASP A 273 1.33 -1.47 14.12
CA ASP A 273 0.03 -2.11 14.38
C ASP A 273 -0.75 -2.38 13.08
N ARG A 274 -0.10 -3.10 12.15
CA ARG A 274 -0.65 -3.43 10.82
C ARG A 274 -2.02 -4.09 10.86
N GLY A 275 -2.29 -4.90 11.88
CA GLY A 275 -3.54 -5.62 12.14
C GLY A 275 -4.39 -5.85 10.88
N LEU A 276 -4.03 -6.85 10.07
CA LEU A 276 -4.70 -7.16 8.79
C LEU A 276 -6.14 -7.71 8.94
N ALA A 277 -6.73 -7.60 10.12
CA ALA A 277 -8.06 -8.08 10.48
C ALA A 277 -9.18 -7.15 9.97
N VAL A 278 -9.03 -6.58 8.77
CA VAL A 278 -10.08 -5.80 8.11
C VAL A 278 -10.97 -6.77 7.37
N HIS A 279 -12.25 -6.81 7.72
CA HIS A 279 -13.21 -7.66 7.02
C HIS A 279 -13.75 -6.98 5.76
N PHE A 280 -13.36 -7.51 4.61
CA PHE A 280 -13.98 -7.15 3.33
C PHE A 280 -15.20 -8.04 3.09
N ASN A 281 -16.38 -7.45 2.97
CA ASN A 281 -17.60 -8.15 2.60
C ASN A 281 -18.24 -7.46 1.39
N VAL A 282 -17.56 -7.56 0.24
CA VAL A 282 -18.04 -7.01 -1.02
C VAL A 282 -18.85 -8.08 -1.75
N PRO A 283 -20.12 -7.82 -2.08
CA PRO A 283 -20.94 -8.76 -2.85
C PRO A 283 -20.37 -8.99 -4.25
N ARG A 284 -20.38 -10.25 -4.70
CA ARG A 284 -19.98 -10.63 -6.07
C ARG A 284 -20.95 -10.15 -7.15
N SER A 285 -22.07 -9.53 -6.78
CA SER A 285 -23.01 -8.91 -7.72
C SER A 285 -22.43 -7.67 -8.40
N PHE A 286 -21.43 -7.01 -7.78
CA PHE A 286 -20.69 -5.94 -8.44
C PHE A 286 -19.66 -6.50 -9.41
N GLN A 287 -19.53 -5.87 -10.58
CA GLN A 287 -18.62 -6.30 -11.65
C GLN A 287 -17.16 -6.43 -11.18
N TRP A 288 -16.72 -5.56 -10.27
CA TRP A 288 -15.37 -5.55 -9.66
C TRP A 288 -15.28 -6.35 -8.36
N GLY A 289 -16.41 -6.79 -7.79
CA GLY A 289 -16.43 -7.42 -6.46
C GLY A 289 -15.69 -8.75 -6.43
N GLY A 290 -15.85 -9.57 -7.46
CA GLY A 290 -15.13 -10.85 -7.58
C GLY A 290 -13.61 -10.69 -7.68
N SER A 291 -13.14 -9.75 -8.51
CA SER A 291 -11.71 -9.50 -8.71
C SER A 291 -11.05 -8.85 -7.48
N LEU A 292 -11.73 -7.92 -6.82
CA LEU A 292 -11.24 -7.33 -5.56
C LEU A 292 -11.13 -8.39 -4.44
N MET A 293 -12.16 -9.21 -4.25
CA MET A 293 -12.11 -10.27 -3.23
C MET A 293 -11.03 -11.32 -3.54
N SER A 294 -10.81 -11.66 -4.82
CA SER A 294 -9.71 -12.53 -5.22
C SER A 294 -8.33 -11.97 -4.82
N LEU A 295 -8.09 -10.68 -5.03
CA LEU A 295 -6.83 -10.05 -4.59
C LEU A 295 -6.69 -10.04 -3.07
N HIS A 296 -7.78 -9.72 -2.36
CA HIS A 296 -7.81 -9.76 -0.91
C HIS A 296 -7.38 -11.15 -0.40
N ASP A 297 -8.00 -12.21 -0.92
CA ASP A 297 -7.72 -13.58 -0.49
C ASP A 297 -6.26 -13.99 -0.79
N ARG A 298 -5.71 -13.58 -1.94
CA ARG A 298 -4.29 -13.80 -2.28
C ARG A 298 -3.34 -13.10 -1.32
N ILE A 299 -3.61 -11.86 -0.95
CA ILE A 299 -2.78 -11.09 0.00
C ILE A 299 -2.86 -11.70 1.41
N ILE A 300 -4.04 -12.14 1.84
CA ILE A 300 -4.22 -12.86 3.13
C ILE A 300 -3.48 -14.20 3.13
N GLU A 301 -3.52 -14.94 2.02
CA GLU A 301 -2.75 -16.18 1.92
C GLU A 301 -1.24 -15.91 2.00
N GLU A 302 -0.77 -14.85 1.35
CA GLU A 302 0.63 -14.42 1.42
C GLU A 302 1.02 -13.93 2.82
N SER A 303 0.10 -13.27 3.54
CA SER A 303 0.35 -12.82 4.92
C SER A 303 0.52 -14.01 5.87
N LYS A 304 -0.28 -15.07 5.74
CA LYS A 304 -0.18 -16.29 6.56
C LYS A 304 1.14 -17.04 6.37
N LYS A 305 1.67 -17.05 5.14
CA LYS A 305 2.99 -17.65 4.86
C LYS A 305 4.11 -16.88 5.58
N ARG A 306 3.95 -15.57 5.73
CA ARG A 306 4.98 -14.63 6.24
C ARG A 306 4.85 -14.35 7.73
N GLU A 307 3.68 -14.53 8.33
CA GLU A 307 3.42 -14.36 9.77
C GLU A 307 4.34 -15.22 10.64
N ARG A 308 4.66 -16.45 10.20
CA ARG A 308 5.59 -17.35 10.90
C ARG A 308 7.01 -16.79 11.05
N LYS A 309 7.38 -15.76 10.28
CA LYS A 309 8.73 -15.18 10.24
C LYS A 309 8.84 -13.84 10.98
N ASN A 310 7.76 -13.35 11.58
CA ASN A 310 7.70 -12.01 12.19
C ASN A 310 8.16 -10.90 11.23
N SER A 311 7.80 -11.00 9.94
CA SER A 311 8.19 -10.00 8.93
C SER A 311 7.47 -8.68 9.16
N CYS A 312 8.20 -7.57 9.17
CA CYS A 312 7.68 -6.21 9.33
C CYS A 312 6.90 -5.67 8.11
N GLY A 313 6.87 -6.39 6.98
CA GLY A 313 6.12 -6.03 5.76
C GLY A 313 5.87 -7.24 4.85
N LEU A 314 4.88 -7.16 3.96
CA LEU A 314 4.65 -8.18 2.92
C LEU A 314 5.27 -7.80 1.57
N LEU A 315 5.89 -6.62 1.45
CA LEU A 315 6.55 -6.19 0.22
C LEU A 315 7.65 -7.20 -0.15
N ARG A 316 7.63 -7.64 -1.40
CA ARG A 316 8.56 -8.67 -1.92
C ARG A 316 10.03 -8.29 -1.73
N GLU A 317 10.38 -7.02 -1.93
CA GLU A 317 11.74 -6.53 -1.77
C GLU A 317 12.23 -6.64 -0.31
N ILE A 318 11.35 -6.49 0.68
CA ILE A 318 11.70 -6.64 2.11
C ILE A 318 12.08 -8.10 2.41
N ASP A 319 11.33 -9.04 1.84
CA ASP A 319 11.64 -10.48 1.93
C ASP A 319 13.00 -10.82 1.32
N GLN A 320 13.34 -10.16 0.21
CA GLN A 320 14.64 -10.33 -0.43
C GLN A 320 15.76 -9.77 0.45
N ILE A 321 15.58 -8.61 1.08
CA ILE A 321 16.53 -8.06 2.05
C ILE A 321 16.73 -9.05 3.20
N GLU A 322 15.66 -9.58 3.76
CA GLU A 322 15.72 -10.54 4.89
C GLU A 322 16.48 -11.82 4.49
N ARG A 323 16.14 -12.40 3.33
CA ARG A 323 16.78 -13.63 2.84
C ARG A 323 18.26 -13.41 2.51
N SER A 324 18.59 -12.37 1.75
CA SER A 324 19.97 -12.08 1.35
C SER A 324 20.84 -11.70 2.54
N SER A 325 20.30 -10.98 3.53
CA SER A 325 21.05 -10.63 4.75
C SER A 325 21.31 -11.83 5.65
N ARG A 326 20.35 -12.77 5.80
CA ARG A 326 20.57 -14.03 6.54
C ARG A 326 21.67 -14.87 5.88
N VAL A 327 21.56 -15.12 4.57
CA VAL A 327 22.57 -15.90 3.81
C VAL A 327 23.95 -15.27 3.92
N MET A 328 24.06 -13.95 3.77
CA MET A 328 25.34 -13.25 3.92
C MET A 328 25.89 -13.34 5.36
N SER A 329 25.02 -13.31 6.37
CA SER A 329 25.44 -13.43 7.78
C SER A 329 25.96 -14.83 8.09
N GLU A 330 25.27 -15.87 7.63
CA GLU A 330 25.71 -17.27 7.76
C GLU A 330 27.04 -17.50 7.05
N LEU A 331 27.19 -16.96 5.84
CA LEU A 331 28.44 -17.05 5.10
C LEU A 331 29.59 -16.35 5.85
N ALA A 332 29.34 -15.15 6.39
CA ALA A 332 30.32 -14.41 7.17
C ALA A 332 30.74 -15.13 8.46
N ASP A 333 29.88 -15.96 9.03
CA ASP A 333 30.16 -16.77 10.23
C ASP A 333 30.85 -18.09 9.93
N SER A 334 30.65 -18.65 8.73
CA SER A 334 31.23 -19.93 8.31
C SER A 334 32.70 -19.86 7.88
N VAL A 335 33.21 -18.64 7.62
CA VAL A 335 34.53 -18.42 7.04
C VAL A 335 35.66 -18.59 8.07
N GLN A 336 36.71 -19.31 7.68
CA GLN A 336 37.97 -19.43 8.41
C GLN A 336 39.10 -18.83 7.56
N PHE A 337 40.07 -18.19 8.20
CA PHE A 337 41.19 -17.54 7.51
C PHE A 337 42.46 -18.39 7.61
N PRO A 338 43.27 -18.48 6.53
CA PRO A 338 43.09 -17.84 5.22
C PRO A 338 41.92 -18.43 4.41
N LEU A 339 41.26 -17.58 3.62
CA LEU A 339 40.06 -17.94 2.86
C LEU A 339 40.40 -18.91 1.71
N THR A 340 39.56 -19.92 1.48
CA THR A 340 39.67 -20.77 0.28
C THR A 340 39.16 -20.02 -0.96
N GLU A 341 39.69 -20.36 -2.13
CA GLU A 341 39.26 -19.73 -3.40
C GLU A 341 37.76 -19.92 -3.64
N ASP A 342 37.23 -21.12 -3.38
CA ASP A 342 35.80 -21.42 -3.49
C ASP A 342 34.94 -20.52 -2.60
N LYS A 343 35.36 -20.29 -1.35
CA LYS A 343 34.64 -19.41 -0.42
C LYS A 343 34.75 -17.95 -0.83
N GLU A 344 35.88 -17.53 -1.40
CA GLU A 344 36.03 -16.19 -1.95
C GLU A 344 35.08 -15.94 -3.13
N VAL A 345 34.95 -16.92 -4.03
CA VAL A 345 34.02 -16.87 -5.15
C VAL A 345 32.58 -16.83 -4.65
N GLU A 346 32.20 -17.71 -3.72
CA GLU A 346 30.87 -17.74 -3.12
C GLU A 346 30.49 -16.38 -2.50
N VAL A 347 31.40 -15.75 -1.75
CA VAL A 347 31.16 -14.43 -1.15
C VAL A 347 30.96 -13.36 -2.22
N ARG A 348 31.78 -13.35 -3.28
CA ARG A 348 31.63 -12.38 -4.37
C ARG A 348 30.30 -12.52 -5.09
N GLU A 349 29.85 -13.74 -5.36
CA GLU A 349 28.53 -13.99 -5.97
C GLU A 349 27.39 -13.45 -5.09
N ARG A 350 27.42 -13.74 -3.78
CA ARG A 350 26.39 -13.23 -2.86
C ARG A 350 26.43 -11.71 -2.73
N VAL A 351 27.61 -11.07 -2.79
CA VAL A 351 27.74 -9.60 -2.80
C VAL A 351 27.17 -9.01 -4.10
N GLU A 352 27.37 -9.68 -5.24
CA GLU A 352 26.78 -9.26 -6.52
C GLU A 352 25.25 -9.36 -6.50
N GLU A 353 24.69 -10.45 -5.96
CA GLU A 353 23.25 -10.59 -5.75
C GLU A 353 22.69 -9.48 -4.85
N LEU A 354 23.40 -9.16 -3.75
CA LEU A 354 23.05 -8.06 -2.86
C LEU A 354 23.11 -6.69 -3.57
N GLY A 355 24.06 -6.51 -4.48
CA GLY A 355 24.17 -5.35 -5.36
C GLY A 355 22.97 -5.19 -6.31
N LYS A 356 22.52 -6.28 -6.94
CA LYS A 356 21.32 -6.27 -7.79
C LYS A 356 20.08 -5.87 -6.98
N LEU A 357 19.93 -6.39 -5.76
CA LEU A 357 18.84 -6.00 -4.85
C LEU A 357 18.92 -4.51 -4.46
N HIS A 358 20.11 -4.03 -4.09
CA HIS A 358 20.36 -2.62 -3.77
C HIS A 358 19.92 -1.70 -4.92
N ASP A 359 20.32 -2.02 -6.14
CA ASP A 359 20.01 -1.19 -7.31
C ASP A 359 18.54 -1.23 -7.67
N GLY A 360 17.90 -2.40 -7.54
CA GLY A 360 16.45 -2.54 -7.69
C GLY A 360 15.66 -1.66 -6.70
N LEU A 361 16.08 -1.64 -5.42
CA LEU A 361 15.49 -0.77 -4.40
C LEU A 361 15.72 0.72 -4.73
N LYS A 362 16.95 1.09 -5.13
CA LYS A 362 17.31 2.46 -5.50
C LYS A 362 16.42 3.00 -6.63
N ILE A 363 16.21 2.18 -7.66
CA ILE A 363 15.42 2.54 -8.84
C ILE A 363 13.92 2.56 -8.51
N GLY A 364 13.44 1.62 -7.70
CA GLY A 364 12.01 1.42 -7.44
C GLY A 364 11.40 2.33 -6.36
N LEU A 365 12.15 2.69 -5.31
CA LEU A 365 11.60 3.41 -4.16
C LEU A 365 11.21 4.86 -4.49
N ASP A 366 12.00 5.57 -5.29
CA ASP A 366 11.72 6.99 -5.65
C ASP A 366 10.44 7.16 -6.48
N PRO A 367 10.21 6.38 -7.57
CA PRO A 367 8.93 6.37 -8.26
C PRO A 367 7.76 6.00 -7.36
N PHE A 368 7.93 4.99 -6.51
CA PHE A 368 6.88 4.56 -5.59
C PHE A 368 6.49 5.67 -4.59
N GLU A 369 7.46 6.31 -3.95
CA GLU A 369 7.20 7.40 -3.00
C GLU A 369 6.55 8.61 -3.69
N ARG A 370 6.94 8.92 -4.94
CA ARG A 370 6.26 9.95 -5.75
C ARG A 370 4.79 9.61 -5.98
N LYS A 371 4.46 8.35 -6.26
CA LYS A 371 3.06 7.90 -6.40
C LYS A 371 2.27 8.01 -5.10
N VAL A 372 2.85 7.64 -3.97
CA VAL A 372 2.20 7.82 -2.66
C VAL A 372 1.90 9.30 -2.40
N ARG A 373 2.84 10.20 -2.73
CA ARG A 373 2.61 11.65 -2.66
C ARG A 373 1.52 12.12 -3.63
N GLU A 374 1.46 11.58 -4.83
CA GLU A 374 0.42 11.89 -5.81
C GLU A 374 -0.96 11.51 -5.27
N VAL A 375 -1.12 10.30 -4.74
CA VAL A 375 -2.34 9.83 -4.07
C VAL A 375 -2.76 10.77 -2.94
N PHE A 376 -1.82 11.16 -2.07
CA PHE A 376 -2.06 12.11 -1.00
C PHE A 376 -2.63 13.44 -1.54
N HIS A 377 -1.96 14.06 -2.51
CA HIS A 377 -2.39 15.34 -3.07
C HIS A 377 -3.73 15.22 -3.82
N ARG A 378 -3.97 14.10 -4.49
CA ARG A 378 -5.21 13.85 -5.23
C ARG A 378 -6.41 13.72 -4.30
N ILE A 379 -6.25 13.06 -3.16
CA ILE A 379 -7.27 12.99 -2.10
C ILE A 379 -7.56 14.39 -1.55
N VAL A 380 -6.52 15.16 -1.18
CA VAL A 380 -6.67 16.53 -0.65
C VAL A 380 -7.42 17.43 -1.64
N ARG A 381 -7.02 17.41 -2.91
CA ARG A 381 -7.64 18.19 -3.97
C ARG A 381 -9.12 17.85 -4.13
N SER A 382 -9.43 16.55 -4.23
CA SER A 382 -10.80 16.09 -4.49
C SER A 382 -11.74 16.38 -3.32
N ARG A 383 -11.23 16.31 -2.09
CA ARG A 383 -11.97 16.74 -0.90
C ARG A 383 -12.23 18.24 -0.90
N THR A 384 -11.24 19.06 -1.27
CA THR A 384 -11.38 20.52 -1.31
C THR A 384 -12.44 20.92 -2.34
N GLU A 385 -12.33 20.39 -3.57
CA GLU A 385 -13.31 20.61 -4.64
C GLU A 385 -14.72 20.11 -4.26
N GLY A 386 -14.80 18.95 -3.59
CA GLY A 386 -16.05 18.35 -3.14
C GLY A 386 -16.72 19.08 -1.97
N LEU A 387 -15.96 19.56 -0.99
CA LEU A 387 -16.48 20.30 0.17
C LEU A 387 -16.89 21.73 -0.20
N ASP A 388 -16.12 22.42 -1.04
CA ASP A 388 -16.50 23.72 -1.61
C ASP A 388 -17.81 23.62 -2.40
N SER A 389 -18.10 22.42 -2.90
CA SER A 389 -19.33 22.14 -3.63
C SER A 389 -20.56 22.02 -2.72
N ILE A 390 -20.37 21.55 -1.49
CA ILE A 390 -21.41 21.33 -0.47
C ILE A 390 -21.63 22.57 0.40
N GLY A 391 -20.58 23.34 0.72
CA GLY A 391 -20.62 24.51 1.60
C GLY A 391 -21.25 25.78 1.02
N LYS A 392 -21.67 25.78 -0.26
CA LYS A 392 -22.27 26.94 -0.95
C LYS A 392 -23.80 26.97 -0.96
N LEU A 393 -24.47 26.13 -0.18
CA LEU A 393 -25.92 26.21 -0.01
C LEU A 393 -26.26 27.31 1.02
N PRO A 394 -27.11 28.31 0.68
CA PRO A 394 -27.74 29.13 1.71
C PRO A 394 -28.64 28.24 2.57
N GLN A 395 -28.58 28.45 3.89
CA GLN A 395 -29.45 27.80 4.88
C GLN A 395 -30.93 28.10 4.62
#